data_AF-A0A3D4PYL3-F1
#
_entry.id   AF-A0A3D4PYL3-F1
#
_cell.length_a   1.000
_cell.length_b   1.000
_cell.length_c   1.000
_cell.angle_alpha   90.00
_cell.angle_beta   90.00
_cell.angle_gamma   90.00
#
_symmetry.space_group_name_H-M   'P 1'
#
loop_
_entity.id
_entity.type
_entity.pdbx_description
1 polymer ?
#
loop_
_entity_poly.entity_id
_entity_poly.type
_entity_poly.pdbx_seq_one_letter_code
_entity_poly.pdbx_strand_id
1 'polypeptide(L)'
;MSKLLIVANVLNIFLLIVLVSSVAGFISFLNIYGLFLAFVTAAIAWSVFKHQRWGYFAAAAWALACYQLAKQGYEFQSIKRHVMILGFALIPVALFLHEMLGKAAAKVAQNNGKESNDGPKMPD
;
A
#
# COMPACT_ATOMS: atom_id res chain seq x y z
N MET A 1 17.12 -9.89 -12.90
CA MET A 1 16.36 -8.79 -12.27
C MET A 1 14.98 -8.54 -12.90
N SER A 2 14.79 -8.69 -14.23
CA SER A 2 13.51 -8.40 -14.91
C SER A 2 12.28 -9.16 -14.35
N LYS A 3 12.37 -10.48 -14.10
CA LYS A 3 11.24 -11.29 -13.62
C LYS A 3 10.69 -10.86 -12.25
N LEU A 4 11.56 -10.51 -11.31
CA LEU A 4 11.15 -10.06 -9.97
C LEU A 4 10.47 -8.68 -10.00
N LEU A 5 10.90 -7.78 -10.88
CA LEU A 5 10.23 -6.49 -11.09
C LEU A 5 8.85 -6.66 -11.72
N ILE A 6 8.70 -7.58 -12.67
CA ILE A 6 7.40 -7.92 -13.25
C ILE A 6 6.46 -8.45 -12.16
N VAL A 7 6.93 -9.39 -11.33
CA VAL A 7 6.15 -9.91 -10.20
C VAL A 7 5.76 -8.78 -9.24
N ALA A 8 6.70 -7.91 -8.87
CA ALA A 8 6.40 -6.77 -7.99
C ALA A 8 5.34 -5.82 -8.58
N ASN A 9 5.41 -5.52 -9.88
CA ASN A 9 4.40 -4.69 -10.54
C ASN A 9 3.02 -5.37 -10.57
N VAL A 10 2.96 -6.67 -10.85
CA VAL A 10 1.69 -7.43 -10.83
C VAL A 10 1.11 -7.46 -9.41
N LEU A 11 1.92 -7.73 -8.39
CA LEU A 11 1.50 -7.68 -6.99
C LEU A 11 1.04 -6.28 -6.58
N ASN A 12 1.68 -5.22 -7.08
CA ASN A 12 1.27 -3.84 -6.81
C ASN A 12 -0.10 -3.53 -7.42
N ILE A 13 -0.34 -3.93 -8.67
CA ILE A 13 -1.64 -3.78 -9.32
C ILE A 13 -2.70 -4.56 -8.55
N PHE A 14 -2.40 -5.80 -8.15
CA PHE A 14 -3.29 -6.60 -7.32
C PHE A 14 -3.64 -5.91 -6.00
N LEU A 15 -2.63 -5.36 -5.30
CA LEU A 15 -2.84 -4.61 -4.05
C LEU A 15 -3.74 -3.38 -4.26
N LEU A 16 -3.53 -2.64 -5.36
CA LEU A 16 -4.34 -1.49 -5.75
C LEU A 16 -5.80 -1.88 -6.01
N ILE A 17 -6.03 -2.97 -6.75
CA ILE A 17 -7.39 -3.48 -7.01
C ILE A 17 -8.09 -3.83 -5.69
N VAL A 18 -7.40 -4.49 -4.76
CA VAL A 18 -7.97 -4.82 -3.44
C VAL A 18 -8.29 -3.56 -2.65
N LEU A 19 -7.40 -2.55 -2.64
CA LEU A 19 -7.63 -1.29 -1.93
C LEU A 19 -8.84 -0.53 -2.50
N VAL A 20 -8.93 -0.40 -3.83
CA VAL A 20 -10.05 0.28 -4.51
C VAL A 20 -11.37 -0.48 -4.28
N SER A 21 -11.34 -1.82 -4.35
CA SER A 21 -12.52 -2.64 -4.05
C SER A 21 -12.96 -2.48 -2.59
N SER A 22 -11.99 -2.33 -1.67
CA SER A 22 -12.27 -2.10 -0.25
C SER A 22 -12.89 -0.72 0.01
N VAL A 23 -12.47 0.32 -0.72
CA VAL A 23 -13.12 1.64 -0.67
C VAL A 23 -14.60 1.53 -1.05
N ALA A 24 -14.92 0.83 -2.15
CA ALA A 24 -16.30 0.60 -2.56
C ALA A 24 -17.08 -0.21 -1.50
N GLY A 25 -16.44 -1.21 -0.90
CA GLY A 25 -17.01 -1.99 0.21
C GLY A 25 -17.35 -1.10 1.41
N PHE A 26 -16.42 -0.25 1.85
CA PHE A 26 -16.62 0.65 2.99
C PHE A 26 -17.71 1.70 2.75
N ILE A 27 -17.79 2.25 1.53
CA ILE A 27 -18.85 3.21 1.15
C ILE A 27 -20.23 2.54 1.18
N SER A 28 -20.31 1.25 0.79
CA SER A 28 -21.58 0.51 0.75
C SER A 28 -22.23 0.31 2.11
N PHE A 29 -21.49 0.44 3.22
CA PHE A 29 -22.06 0.35 4.57
C PHE A 29 -22.86 1.59 4.99
N LEU A 30 -22.83 2.70 4.22
CA LEU A 30 -23.54 3.97 4.51
C LEU A 30 -23.41 4.47 5.96
N ASN A 31 -22.29 4.16 6.62
CA ASN A 31 -22.00 4.54 8.00
C ASN A 31 -20.83 5.55 8.04
N ILE A 32 -20.83 6.47 9.01
CA ILE A 32 -19.77 7.50 9.19
C ILE A 32 -18.41 6.82 9.38
N TYR A 33 -18.38 5.70 10.11
CA TYR A 33 -17.16 4.92 10.32
C TYR A 33 -16.64 4.30 9.01
N GLY A 34 -17.53 3.77 8.17
CA GLY A 34 -17.20 3.27 6.83
C GLY A 34 -16.66 4.38 5.92
N LEU A 35 -17.25 5.57 5.97
CA LEU A 35 -16.79 6.71 5.17
C LEU A 35 -15.39 7.19 5.59
N PHE A 36 -15.09 7.21 6.90
CA PHE A 36 -13.75 7.48 7.40
C PHE A 36 -12.73 6.43 6.92
N LEU A 37 -13.06 5.13 7.05
CA LEU A 37 -12.21 4.05 6.56
C LEU A 37 -11.99 4.14 5.04
N ALA A 38 -13.03 4.44 4.27
CA ALA A 38 -12.93 4.63 2.83
C ALA A 38 -11.92 5.75 2.47
N PHE A 39 -11.97 6.87 3.18
CA PHE A 39 -11.04 7.98 2.95
C PHE A 39 -9.59 7.59 3.28
N VAL A 40 -9.38 6.91 4.42
CA VAL A 40 -8.05 6.40 4.81
C VAL A 40 -7.53 5.39 3.78
N THR A 41 -8.36 4.44 3.35
CA THR A 41 -7.99 3.45 2.32
C THR A 41 -7.68 4.11 0.98
N ALA A 42 -8.42 5.14 0.58
CA ALA A 42 -8.13 5.92 -0.62
C ALA A 42 -6.77 6.64 -0.55
N ALA A 43 -6.45 7.24 0.60
CA ALA A 43 -5.15 7.88 0.82
C ALA A 43 -3.98 6.87 0.73
N ILE A 44 -4.17 5.68 1.27
CA ILE A 44 -3.19 4.58 1.17
C ILE A 44 -3.06 4.12 -0.29
N ALA A 45 -4.17 3.91 -0.99
CA ALA A 45 -4.17 3.53 -2.41
C ALA A 45 -3.42 4.54 -3.27
N TRP A 46 -3.60 5.84 -3.02
CA TRP A 46 -2.86 6.90 -3.69
C TRP A 46 -1.36 6.86 -3.40
N SER A 47 -0.97 6.63 -2.15
CA SER A 47 0.44 6.51 -1.76
C SER A 47 1.13 5.28 -2.39
N VAL A 48 0.41 4.15 -2.47
CA VAL A 48 0.83 2.94 -3.18
C VAL A 48 0.95 3.17 -4.68
N PHE A 49 0.01 3.91 -5.29
CA PHE A 49 0.06 4.30 -6.70
C PHE A 49 1.29 5.16 -7.03
N LYS A 50 1.67 6.07 -6.13
CA LYS A 50 2.91 6.85 -6.24
C LYS A 50 4.18 6.06 -5.88
N HIS A 51 4.07 4.75 -5.63
CA HIS A 51 5.15 3.86 -5.20
C HIS A 51 5.93 4.38 -3.99
N GLN A 52 5.27 5.11 -3.10
CA GLN A 52 5.93 5.63 -1.90
C GLN A 52 6.18 4.51 -0.92
N ARG A 53 7.40 4.47 -0.38
CA ARG A 53 7.82 3.47 0.62
C ARG A 53 6.84 3.40 1.81
N TRP A 54 6.41 4.56 2.31
CA TRP A 54 5.48 4.66 3.43
C TRP A 54 4.06 4.18 3.09
N GLY A 55 3.65 4.28 1.82
CA GLY A 55 2.34 3.78 1.36
C GLY A 55 2.20 2.27 1.48
N TYR A 56 3.23 1.52 1.13
CA TYR A 56 3.25 0.05 1.30
C TYR A 56 3.24 -0.36 2.77
N PHE A 57 3.94 0.39 3.63
CA PHE A 57 3.91 0.14 5.07
C PHE A 57 2.52 0.44 5.66
N ALA A 58 1.91 1.56 5.25
CA ALA A 58 0.55 1.91 5.64
C ALA A 58 -0.47 0.86 5.15
N ALA A 59 -0.28 0.29 3.95
CA ALA A 59 -1.11 -0.81 3.45
C ALA A 59 -0.99 -2.07 4.31
N ALA A 60 0.22 -2.42 4.78
CA ALA A 60 0.40 -3.53 5.72
C ALA A 60 -0.29 -3.28 7.07
N ALA A 61 -0.13 -2.07 7.62
CA ALA A 61 -0.79 -1.66 8.85
C ALA A 61 -2.33 -1.64 8.71
N TRP A 62 -2.84 -1.19 7.56
CA TRP A 62 -4.27 -1.21 7.24
C TRP A 62 -4.81 -2.63 7.11
N ALA A 63 -4.08 -3.55 6.46
CA ALA A 63 -4.47 -4.96 6.39
C ALA A 63 -4.52 -5.61 7.78
N LEU A 64 -3.57 -5.26 8.67
CA LEU A 64 -3.60 -5.69 10.07
C LEU A 64 -4.79 -5.09 10.83
N ALA A 65 -5.09 -3.81 10.63
CA ALA A 65 -6.26 -3.16 11.24
C ALA A 65 -7.57 -3.84 10.80
N CYS A 66 -7.72 -4.11 9.50
CA CYS A 66 -8.88 -4.85 8.96
C CYS A 66 -8.99 -6.26 9.54
N TYR A 67 -7.86 -6.95 9.72
CA TYR A 67 -7.84 -8.25 10.38
C TYR A 67 -8.33 -8.17 11.83
N GLN A 68 -7.90 -7.16 12.60
CA GLN A 68 -8.35 -6.95 13.97
C GLN A 68 -9.84 -6.60 14.05
N LEU A 69 -10.32 -5.72 13.17
CA LEU A 69 -11.75 -5.38 13.06
C LEU A 69 -12.60 -6.61 12.77
N ALA A 70 -12.17 -7.45 11.81
CA ALA A 70 -12.84 -8.71 11.50
C ALA A 70 -12.81 -9.68 12.69
N LYS A 71 -11.68 -9.78 13.41
CA LYS A 71 -11.52 -10.67 14.57
C LYS A 71 -12.49 -10.31 15.69
N GLN A 72 -12.64 -9.02 15.99
CA GLN A 72 -13.58 -8.49 16.99
C GLN A 72 -15.05 -8.67 16.62
N GLY A 73 -15.36 -9.09 15.38
CA GLY A 73 -16.72 -9.44 14.96
C GLY A 73 -17.63 -8.23 14.66
N TYR A 74 -17.06 -7.03 14.60
CA TYR A 74 -17.73 -5.82 14.13
C TYR A 74 -18.09 -5.94 12.64
N GLU A 75 -19.21 -5.35 12.17
CA GLU A 75 -19.79 -5.18 10.79
C GLU A 75 -19.57 -6.26 9.69
N PHE A 76 -18.79 -7.31 9.94
CA PHE A 76 -18.26 -8.27 9.00
C PHE A 76 -18.62 -9.70 9.39
N GLN A 77 -19.60 -9.94 10.26
CA GLN A 77 -19.95 -11.30 10.70
C GLN A 77 -20.14 -12.29 9.52
N SER A 78 -20.77 -11.85 8.43
CA SER A 78 -21.00 -12.67 7.22
C SER A 78 -19.75 -12.83 6.35
N ILE A 79 -18.78 -11.90 6.40
CA ILE A 79 -17.60 -11.85 5.52
C ILE A 79 -16.29 -12.06 6.29
N LYS A 80 -16.37 -12.28 7.61
CA LYS A 80 -15.26 -12.31 8.58
C LYS A 80 -14.11 -13.19 8.12
N ARG A 81 -14.45 -14.40 7.66
CA ARG A 81 -13.48 -15.38 7.20
C ARG A 81 -12.71 -14.88 5.97
N HIS A 82 -13.39 -14.27 5.00
CA HIS A 82 -12.74 -13.74 3.80
C HIS A 82 -11.85 -12.55 4.12
N VAL A 83 -12.30 -11.61 4.96
CA VAL A 83 -11.51 -10.44 5.38
C VAL A 83 -10.28 -10.86 6.19
N MET A 84 -10.40 -11.86 7.07
CA MET A 84 -9.27 -12.37 7.84
C MET A 84 -8.23 -13.08 6.95
N ILE A 85 -8.66 -13.90 5.99
CA ILE A 85 -7.75 -14.59 5.06
C ILE A 85 -7.06 -13.57 4.14
N LEU A 86 -7.80 -12.60 3.60
CA LEU A 86 -7.25 -11.52 2.79
C LEU A 86 -6.27 -10.67 3.59
N GLY A 87 -6.63 -10.24 4.80
CA GLY A 87 -5.75 -9.46 5.67
C GLY A 87 -4.45 -10.19 5.99
N PHE A 88 -4.52 -11.48 6.32
CA PHE A 88 -3.32 -12.29 6.58
C PHE A 88 -2.42 -12.44 5.34
N ALA A 89 -3.00 -12.62 4.16
CA ALA A 89 -2.25 -12.74 2.90
C ALA A 89 -1.69 -11.39 2.41
N LEU A 90 -2.39 -10.28 2.64
CA LEU A 90 -1.97 -8.95 2.20
C LEU A 90 -0.77 -8.40 2.98
N ILE A 91 -0.62 -8.76 4.25
CA ILE A 91 0.51 -8.29 5.09
C ILE A 91 1.87 -8.66 4.47
N PRO A 92 2.19 -9.94 4.20
CA PRO A 92 3.49 -10.31 3.61
C PRO A 92 3.65 -9.75 2.20
N VAL A 93 2.57 -9.65 1.42
CA VAL A 93 2.59 -9.03 0.08
C VAL A 93 2.98 -7.56 0.15
N ALA A 94 2.37 -6.80 1.05
CA ALA A 94 2.65 -5.38 1.24
C ALA A 94 4.07 -5.14 1.77
N LEU A 95 4.56 -5.99 2.68
CA LEU A 95 5.95 -5.93 3.16
C LEU A 95 6.96 -6.27 2.05
N PHE A 96 6.67 -7.28 1.22
CA PHE A 96 7.51 -7.61 0.08
C PHE A 96 7.60 -6.45 -0.92
N LEU A 97 6.45 -5.81 -1.22
CA LEU A 97 6.39 -4.61 -2.07
C LEU A 97 7.14 -3.42 -1.47
N HIS A 98 7.03 -3.22 -0.15
CA HIS A 98 7.79 -2.18 0.57
C HIS A 98 9.30 -2.36 0.40
N GLU A 99 9.78 -3.60 0.50
CA GLU A 99 11.20 -3.91 0.39
C GLU A 99 11.70 -3.82 -1.06
N MET A 100 10.92 -4.31 -2.02
CA MET A 100 11.33 -4.35 -3.43
C MET A 100 11.16 -3.00 -4.15
N LEU A 101 9.97 -2.42 -4.10
CA LEU A 101 9.66 -1.17 -4.81
C LEU A 101 9.99 0.06 -3.97
N GLY A 102 9.76 0.00 -2.66
CA GLY A 102 10.05 1.11 -1.76
C GLY A 102 11.54 1.43 -1.65
N LYS A 103 12.43 0.42 -1.63
CA LYS A 103 13.89 0.65 -1.67
C LYS A 103 14.36 1.14 -3.05
N ALA A 104 13.78 0.61 -4.14
CA ALA A 104 14.13 1.04 -5.48
C ALA A 104 13.78 2.51 -5.73
N ALA A 105 12.58 2.94 -5.33
CA ALA A 105 12.14 4.34 -5.44
C ALA A 105 13.00 5.30 -4.58
N ALA A 106 13.37 4.89 -3.37
CA ALA A 106 14.24 5.69 -2.50
C ALA A 106 15.66 5.87 -3.08
N LYS A 107 16.20 4.82 -3.72
CA LYS A 107 17.52 4.87 -4.37
C LYS A 107 17.52 5.80 -5.58
N VAL A 108 16.45 5.80 -6.38
CA VAL A 108 16.28 6.72 -7.52
C VAL A 108 16.18 8.17 -7.05
N ALA A 109 15.42 8.43 -5.97
CA ALA A 109 15.29 9.78 -5.40
C ALA A 109 16.64 10.32 -4.87
N GLN A 110 17.46 9.48 -4.24
CA GLN A 110 18.80 9.89 -3.77
C GLN A 110 19.79 10.15 -4.91
N ASN A 111 19.76 9.36 -5.99
CA ASN A 111 20.65 9.58 -7.14
C ASN A 111 20.34 10.90 -7.87
N ASN A 112 19.06 11.25 -8.05
CA ASN A 112 18.67 12.52 -8.67
C ASN A 112 19.08 13.74 -7.84
N GLY A 113 19.12 13.64 -6.51
CA GLY A 113 19.62 14.72 -5.66
C GLY A 113 21.13 14.92 -5.77
N LYS A 114 21.89 13.86 -6.06
CA LYS A 114 23.35 13.89 -6.16
C LYS A 114 23.85 14.49 -7.48
N GLU A 115 23.18 14.19 -8.60
CA GLU A 115 23.52 14.79 -9.90
C GLU A 115 23.36 16.32 -9.92
N SER A 116 22.47 16.88 -9.10
CA SER A 116 22.29 18.33 -9.01
C SER A 116 23.41 19.08 -8.28
N ASN A 117 24.25 18.37 -7.52
CA ASN A 117 25.32 18.97 -6.70
C ASN A 117 26.71 18.88 -7.34
N ASP A 118 26.85 18.15 -8.46
CA ASP A 118 28.04 18.19 -9.32
C ASP A 118 27.90 19.32 -10.36
N GLY A 119 27.46 20.50 -9.92
CA GLY A 119 27.63 21.72 -10.68
C GLY A 119 29.11 21.96 -10.96
N PRO A 120 29.49 22.50 -12.14
CA PRO A 120 30.88 22.66 -12.52
C PRO A 120 31.59 23.52 -11.45
N LYS A 121 32.55 22.91 -10.75
CA LYS A 121 33.47 23.64 -9.87
C LYS A 121 34.09 24.76 -10.72
N MET A 122 33.79 26.01 -10.36
CA MET A 122 34.47 27.16 -10.97
C MET A 122 35.98 26.97 -10.76
N PRO A 123 36.79 27.07 -11.82
CA PRO A 123 38.24 27.04 -11.69
C PRO A 123 38.72 28.33 -11.01
N ASP A 124 39.74 28.16 -10.15
CA ASP A 124 40.36 29.20 -9.31
C ASP A 124 41.00 30.35 -10.10
#